data_AF-A0A925G4Q9-F1
#
_entry.id   AF-A0A925G4Q9-F1
#
_cell.length_a   1.000
_cell.length_b   1.000
_cell.length_c   1.000
_cell.angle_alpha   90.00
_cell.angle_beta   90.00
_cell.angle_gamma   90.00
#
_symmetry.space_group_name_H-M   'P 1'
#
loop_
_entity.id
_entity.type
_entity.pdbx_description
1 polymer ?
#
loop_
_entity_poly.entity_id
_entity_poly.type
_entity_poly.pdbx_seq_one_letter_code
_entity_poly.pdbx_strand_id
1 'polypeptide(L)'
;MIRVILLCLVFSVLFLSAGARTFQKTKTDSTMVSAKARYDSVSGIHRFLFGENFRKEWAAPTRVQVIKISEIKGGLIPIERGGGHQTRSLRLKDKSGKEWVLRSIEKYPDVLLPEDLRETFAKDWLND
;
A
#
# COMPACT_ATOMS: atom_id res chain seq x y z
N MET A 1 38.50 -24.07 -19.40
CA MET A 1 37.13 -23.89 -19.90
C MET A 1 36.05 -24.58 -19.04
N ILE A 2 36.29 -25.78 -18.51
CA ILE A 2 35.31 -26.52 -17.66
C ILE A 2 35.03 -25.86 -16.29
N ARG A 3 36.02 -25.16 -15.69
CA ARG A 3 35.86 -24.47 -14.39
C ARG A 3 34.96 -23.22 -14.42
N VAL A 4 34.80 -22.57 -15.57
CA VAL A 4 33.95 -21.36 -15.70
C VAL A 4 32.47 -21.75 -15.86
N ILE A 5 32.20 -22.85 -16.55
CA ILE A 5 30.83 -23.37 -16.75
C ILE A 5 30.24 -23.88 -15.43
N LEU A 6 31.05 -24.52 -14.59
CA LEU A 6 30.62 -25.01 -13.26
C LEU A 6 30.28 -23.84 -12.30
N LEU A 7 31.01 -22.73 -12.39
CA LEU A 7 30.76 -21.53 -11.59
C LEU A 7 29.45 -20.82 -12.00
N CYS A 8 29.14 -20.77 -13.30
CA CYS A 8 27.88 -20.23 -13.79
C CYS A 8 26.66 -21.09 -13.41
N LEU A 9 26.79 -22.42 -13.41
CA LEU A 9 25.72 -23.34 -13.00
C LEU A 9 25.41 -23.25 -11.50
N VAL A 10 26.43 -23.10 -10.66
CA VAL A 10 26.24 -22.91 -9.22
C VAL A 10 25.62 -21.54 -8.92
N PHE A 11 26.01 -20.50 -9.67
CA PHE A 11 25.42 -19.16 -9.52
C PHE A 11 23.97 -19.09 -10.03
N SER A 12 23.61 -19.84 -11.08
CA SER A 12 22.23 -19.92 -11.58
C SER A 12 21.29 -20.69 -10.64
N VAL A 13 21.79 -21.70 -9.93
CA VAL A 13 21.00 -22.47 -8.96
C VAL A 13 20.78 -21.66 -7.66
N LEU A 14 21.73 -20.81 -7.28
CA LEU A 14 21.61 -19.93 -6.11
C LEU A 14 20.61 -18.77 -6.28
N PHE A 15 20.32 -18.36 -7.53
CA PHE A 15 19.35 -17.29 -7.81
C PHE A 15 17.88 -17.76 -7.89
N LEU A 16 17.63 -19.08 -7.94
CA LEU A 16 16.27 -19.61 -8.10
C LEU A 16 15.45 -19.67 -6.80
N SER A 17 16.05 -19.33 -5.66
CA SER A 17 15.36 -19.31 -4.35
C SER A 17 14.74 -17.95 -3.99
N ALA A 18 14.57 -17.06 -4.97
CA ALA A 18 13.93 -15.75 -4.80
C ALA A 18 12.43 -15.89 -4.45
N GLY A 19 12.17 -16.15 -3.17
CA GLY A 19 11.06 -15.63 -2.38
C GLY A 19 9.67 -15.77 -2.98
N ALA A 20 9.11 -16.99 -2.96
CA ALA A 20 7.67 -17.12 -2.85
C ALA A 20 7.23 -16.44 -1.54
N ARG A 21 6.67 -15.23 -1.64
CA ARG A 21 6.04 -14.57 -0.50
C ARG A 21 4.78 -15.35 -0.15
N THR A 22 4.90 -16.30 0.77
CA THR A 22 3.75 -16.98 1.36
C THR A 22 2.89 -15.91 2.04
N PHE A 23 1.68 -15.72 1.55
CA PHE A 23 0.71 -14.84 2.20
C PHE A 23 0.36 -15.48 3.56
N GLN A 24 0.94 -14.97 4.64
CA GLN A 24 0.61 -15.42 5.98
C GLN A 24 -0.87 -15.12 6.23
N LYS A 25 -1.68 -16.18 6.34
CA LYS A 25 -3.09 -16.09 6.70
C LYS A 25 -3.20 -15.47 8.09
N THR A 26 -3.55 -14.18 8.14
CA THR A 26 -3.74 -13.47 9.40
C THR A 26 -4.91 -14.11 10.16
N LYS A 27 -4.64 -14.62 11.36
CA LYS A 27 -5.63 -15.31 12.21
C LYS A 27 -6.37 -14.35 13.15
N THR A 28 -6.10 -13.05 13.06
CA THR A 28 -6.58 -12.03 14.00
C THR A 28 -7.74 -11.24 13.41
N ASP A 29 -8.81 -11.07 14.18
CA ASP A 29 -10.05 -10.41 13.73
C ASP A 29 -9.96 -8.88 13.73
N SER A 30 -8.98 -8.32 14.46
CA SER A 30 -8.72 -6.88 14.47
C SER A 30 -7.22 -6.58 14.57
N THR A 31 -6.83 -5.39 14.13
CA THR A 31 -5.45 -4.91 14.22
C THR A 31 -5.43 -3.45 14.65
N MET A 32 -4.35 -3.04 15.33
CA MET A 32 -4.08 -1.64 15.64
C MET A 32 -3.26 -1.04 14.51
N VAL A 33 -3.82 -0.04 13.82
CA VAL A 33 -3.14 0.67 12.74
C VAL A 33 -3.50 2.15 12.80
N SER A 34 -2.56 3.01 12.41
CA SER A 34 -2.84 4.43 12.16
C SER A 34 -3.12 4.64 10.67
N ALA A 35 -3.91 5.65 10.32
CA ALA A 35 -4.18 5.98 8.93
C ALA A 35 -2.89 6.35 8.19
N LYS A 36 -2.06 7.22 8.79
CA LYS A 36 -0.70 7.54 8.31
C LYS A 36 0.16 8.18 9.40
N ALA A 37 0.82 7.36 10.21
CA ALA A 37 1.63 7.82 11.35
C ALA A 37 2.71 8.86 10.99
N ARG A 38 3.26 8.79 9.77
CA ARG A 38 4.32 9.70 9.32
C ARG A 38 3.85 11.16 9.20
N TYR A 39 2.54 11.43 9.08
CA TYR A 39 2.03 12.80 8.96
C TYR A 39 2.26 13.66 10.21
N ASP A 40 2.39 13.03 11.38
CA ASP A 40 2.75 13.73 12.63
C ASP A 40 4.27 13.67 12.93
N SER A 41 5.05 13.03 12.06
CA SER A 41 6.51 12.92 12.21
C SER A 41 7.24 14.02 11.44
N VAL A 42 6.84 15.29 11.64
CA VAL A 42 7.40 16.46 10.95
C VAL A 42 8.16 17.39 11.91
N SER A 43 9.04 18.25 11.37
CA SER A 43 9.82 19.21 12.16
C SER A 43 8.97 20.39 12.66
N GLY A 44 9.48 21.14 13.65
CA GLY A 44 8.79 22.34 14.16
C GLY A 44 8.64 23.44 13.11
N ILE A 45 9.64 23.61 12.23
CA ILE A 45 9.58 24.57 11.11
C ILE A 45 8.48 24.16 10.12
N HIS A 46 8.35 22.87 9.82
CA HIS A 46 7.28 22.36 8.96
C HIS A 46 5.90 22.64 9.56
N ARG A 47 5.71 22.35 10.86
CA ARG A 47 4.46 22.69 11.56
C ARG A 47 4.17 24.19 11.57
N PHE A 48 5.20 25.04 11.66
CA PHE A 48 5.03 26.49 11.60
C PHE A 48 4.52 26.96 10.22
N LEU A 49 5.07 26.40 9.14
CA LEU A 49 4.71 26.80 7.77
C LEU A 49 3.36 26.20 7.31
N PHE A 50 3.08 24.94 7.63
CA PHE A 50 1.92 24.21 7.12
C PHE A 50 0.80 24.04 8.15
N GLY A 51 1.05 24.29 9.43
CA GLY A 51 0.09 24.08 10.50
C GLY A 51 -0.09 22.60 10.89
N GLU A 52 -1.06 22.37 11.78
CA GLU A 52 -1.28 21.07 12.42
C GLU A 52 -2.13 20.10 11.58
N ASN A 53 -2.99 20.58 10.67
CA ASN A 53 -3.73 19.80 9.65
C ASN A 53 -4.26 18.42 10.09
N PHE A 54 -4.80 18.30 11.30
CA PHE A 54 -5.27 17.03 11.88
C PHE A 54 -4.20 15.91 11.92
N ARG A 55 -2.91 16.25 11.92
CA ARG A 55 -1.80 15.28 11.86
C ARG A 55 -1.87 14.27 13.00
N LYS A 56 -2.27 14.71 14.20
CA LYS A 56 -2.49 13.85 15.37
C LYS A 56 -3.58 12.81 15.13
N GLU A 57 -4.69 13.21 14.53
CA GLU A 57 -5.80 12.32 14.18
C GLU A 57 -5.40 11.31 13.10
N TRP A 58 -4.62 11.74 12.10
CA TRP A 58 -4.06 10.84 11.09
C TRP A 58 -3.05 9.83 11.65
N ALA A 59 -2.32 10.22 12.69
CA ALA A 59 -1.34 9.37 13.36
C ALA A 59 -1.94 8.52 14.49
N ALA A 60 -3.16 8.80 14.93
CA ALA A 60 -3.81 8.11 16.04
C ALA A 60 -3.94 6.59 15.78
N PRO A 61 -3.36 5.73 16.65
CA PRO A 61 -3.52 4.29 16.54
C PRO A 61 -4.99 3.92 16.74
N THR A 62 -5.59 3.28 15.75
CA THR A 62 -7.01 2.92 15.74
C THR A 62 -7.18 1.41 15.57
N ARG A 63 -8.05 0.81 16.38
CA ARG A 63 -8.42 -0.60 16.21
C ARG A 63 -9.38 -0.73 15.04
N VAL A 64 -8.98 -1.47 14.02
CA VAL A 64 -9.84 -1.77 12.86
C VAL A 64 -10.00 -3.28 12.68
N GLN A 65 -11.14 -3.69 12.13
CA GLN A 65 -11.40 -5.09 11.85
C GLN A 65 -10.66 -5.53 10.58
N VAL A 66 -10.09 -6.72 10.61
CA VAL A 66 -9.49 -7.34 9.43
C VAL A 66 -10.60 -7.99 8.62
N ILE A 67 -10.89 -7.46 7.44
CA ILE A 67 -11.85 -8.07 6.53
C ILE A 67 -11.16 -9.11 5.66
N LYS A 68 -11.80 -10.26 5.48
CA LYS A 68 -11.40 -11.25 4.48
C LYS A 68 -12.37 -11.19 3.32
N ILE A 69 -11.85 -10.81 2.15
CA ILE A 69 -12.63 -10.63 0.93
C ILE A 69 -13.39 -11.92 0.55
N SER A 70 -12.79 -13.10 0.79
CA SER A 70 -13.41 -14.40 0.53
C SER A 70 -14.55 -14.78 1.47
N GLU A 71 -14.70 -14.11 2.62
CA GLU A 71 -15.70 -14.45 3.65
C GLU A 71 -16.78 -13.36 3.75
N ILE A 72 -16.41 -12.08 3.66
CA ILE A 72 -17.33 -10.97 3.81
C ILE A 72 -18.40 -10.99 2.69
N LYS A 73 -19.65 -10.69 3.04
CA LYS A 73 -20.81 -10.68 2.12
C LYS A 73 -20.98 -11.98 1.31
N GLY A 74 -20.58 -13.12 1.87
CA GLY A 74 -20.71 -14.43 1.21
C GLY A 74 -19.60 -14.74 0.20
N GLY A 75 -18.53 -13.95 0.21
CA GLY A 75 -17.38 -14.04 -0.68
C GLY A 75 -17.48 -13.04 -1.82
N LEU A 76 -16.65 -12.01 -1.77
CA LEU A 76 -16.53 -10.99 -2.81
C LEU A 76 -15.47 -11.38 -3.84
N ILE A 77 -15.76 -11.10 -5.11
CA ILE A 77 -14.88 -11.37 -6.24
C ILE A 77 -14.37 -10.03 -6.78
N PRO A 78 -13.05 -9.81 -6.87
CA PRO A 78 -12.49 -8.63 -7.53
C PRO A 78 -12.85 -8.61 -9.02
N ILE A 79 -13.36 -7.49 -9.50
CA ILE A 79 -13.74 -7.33 -10.91
C ILE A 79 -12.94 -6.24 -11.62
N GLU A 80 -12.56 -5.17 -10.94
CA GLU A 80 -11.89 -4.04 -11.58
C GLU A 80 -11.03 -3.24 -10.59
N ARG A 81 -9.88 -2.75 -11.05
CA ARG A 81 -9.08 -1.74 -10.34
C ARG A 81 -9.45 -0.35 -10.87
N GLY A 82 -9.69 0.60 -9.97
CA GLY A 82 -9.95 2.00 -10.33
C GLY A 82 -9.15 2.99 -9.47
N GLY A 83 -9.62 4.24 -9.48
CA GLY A 83 -9.12 5.32 -8.61
C GLY A 83 -8.21 6.36 -9.29
N GLY A 84 -7.85 6.13 -10.56
CA GLY A 84 -7.17 7.10 -11.41
C GLY A 84 -5.84 7.59 -10.84
N HIS A 85 -5.61 8.91 -10.88
CA HIS A 85 -4.37 9.57 -10.42
C HIS A 85 -4.45 10.08 -8.98
N GLN A 86 -5.44 9.66 -8.21
CA GLN A 86 -5.67 10.22 -6.86
C GLN A 86 -5.86 9.14 -5.83
N THR A 87 -6.67 8.11 -6.06
CA THR A 87 -6.90 7.05 -5.07
C THR A 87 -6.68 5.70 -5.71
N ARG A 88 -6.62 4.64 -4.89
CA ARG A 88 -6.67 3.27 -5.40
C ARG A 88 -8.01 2.70 -5.00
N SER A 89 -8.81 2.27 -5.96
CA SER A 89 -10.06 1.57 -5.69
C SER A 89 -10.06 0.16 -6.26
N LEU A 90 -10.80 -0.72 -5.58
CA LEU A 90 -11.05 -2.08 -6.01
C LEU A 90 -12.56 -2.30 -6.04
N ARG A 91 -13.09 -2.52 -7.23
CA ARG A 91 -14.49 -2.88 -7.43
C ARG A 91 -14.62 -4.39 -7.27
N LEU A 92 -15.63 -4.78 -6.52
CA LEU A 92 -15.90 -6.14 -6.08
C LEU A 92 -17.36 -6.48 -6.40
N LYS A 93 -17.65 -7.76 -6.63
CA LYS A 93 -19.00 -8.26 -6.87
C LYS A 93 -19.32 -9.40 -5.92
N ASP A 94 -20.51 -9.42 -5.35
CA ASP A 94 -21.00 -10.56 -4.56
C ASP A 94 -21.74 -11.58 -5.44
N LYS A 95 -22.16 -12.70 -4.83
CA LYS A 95 -22.84 -13.81 -5.53
C LYS A 95 -24.21 -13.43 -6.12
N SER A 96 -24.88 -12.44 -5.55
CA SER A 96 -26.14 -11.90 -6.09
C SER A 96 -25.92 -10.91 -7.24
N GLY A 97 -24.65 -10.55 -7.47
CA GLY A 97 -24.23 -9.66 -8.52
C GLY A 97 -24.19 -8.19 -8.14
N LYS A 98 -24.41 -7.85 -6.87
CA LYS A 98 -24.28 -6.49 -6.36
C LYS A 98 -22.80 -6.10 -6.27
N GLU A 99 -22.53 -4.86 -6.64
CA GLU A 99 -21.17 -4.30 -6.61
C GLU A 99 -20.87 -3.57 -5.30
N TRP A 100 -19.59 -3.66 -4.92
CA TRP A 100 -19.00 -3.05 -3.74
C TRP A 100 -17.69 -2.38 -4.14
N VAL A 101 -17.31 -1.30 -3.46
CA VAL A 101 -16.06 -0.58 -3.75
C VAL A 101 -15.25 -0.45 -2.46
N LEU A 102 -14.00 -0.92 -2.50
CA LEU A 102 -12.98 -0.56 -1.51
C LEU A 102 -12.12 0.56 -2.09
N ARG A 103 -11.76 1.53 -1.27
CA ARG A 103 -10.91 2.67 -1.66
C ARG A 103 -9.83 2.90 -0.61
N SER A 104 -8.64 3.26 -1.07
CA SER A 104 -7.58 3.76 -0.19
C SER A 104 -8.02 5.04 0.52
N ILE A 105 -7.64 5.18 1.79
CA ILE A 105 -7.82 6.41 2.53
C ILE A 105 -6.86 7.47 1.99
N GLU A 106 -5.60 7.08 1.81
CA GLU A 106 -4.54 7.91 1.22
C GLU A 106 -4.79 8.22 -0.24
N LYS A 107 -4.26 9.37 -0.65
CA LYS A 107 -4.13 9.77 -2.05
C LYS A 107 -2.73 9.47 -2.56
N TYR A 108 -2.64 9.19 -3.86
CA TYR A 108 -1.40 8.89 -4.59
C TYR A 108 -1.29 9.80 -5.83
N PRO A 109 -1.10 11.12 -5.62
CA PRO A 109 -0.98 12.10 -6.70
C PRO A 109 0.37 12.03 -7.44
N ASP A 110 1.28 11.15 -7.03
CA ASP A 110 2.64 11.02 -7.60
C ASP A 110 2.67 10.86 -9.13
N VAL A 111 1.60 10.30 -9.70
CA VAL A 111 1.47 10.13 -11.17
C VAL A 111 1.37 11.48 -11.88
N LEU A 112 0.98 12.56 -11.19
CA LEU A 112 0.94 13.92 -11.73
C LEU A 112 2.33 14.56 -11.84
N LEU A 113 3.34 14.03 -11.13
CA LEU A 113 4.70 14.54 -11.23
C LEU A 113 5.43 13.93 -12.43
N PRO A 114 6.21 14.74 -13.19
CA PRO A 114 7.21 14.22 -14.11
C PRO A 114 8.13 13.21 -13.42
N GLU A 115 8.62 12.21 -14.15
CA GLU A 115 9.43 11.11 -13.58
C GLU A 115 10.61 11.66 -12.76
N ASP A 116 11.28 12.68 -13.28
CA ASP A 116 12.45 13.32 -12.67
C ASP A 116 12.15 13.95 -11.29
N LEU A 117 10.90 14.31 -11.01
CA LEU A 117 10.49 14.96 -9.77
C LEU A 117 9.90 14.00 -8.74
N ARG A 118 9.56 12.75 -9.13
CA ARG A 118 8.93 11.78 -8.24
C ARG A 118 9.82 11.32 -7.10
N GLU A 119 11.14 11.36 -7.28
CA GLU A 119 12.11 10.99 -6.24
C GLU A 119 12.71 12.21 -5.53
N THR A 120 12.04 13.36 -5.61
CA THR A 120 12.51 14.63 -5.02
C THR A 120 11.56 15.14 -3.94
N PHE A 121 11.96 16.23 -3.28
CA PHE A 121 11.13 16.95 -2.29
C PHE A 121 9.75 17.38 -2.83
N ALA A 122 9.59 17.50 -4.16
CA ALA A 122 8.31 17.83 -4.78
C ALA A 122 7.23 16.80 -4.45
N LYS A 123 7.61 15.52 -4.32
CA LYS A 123 6.69 14.45 -3.90
C LYS A 123 6.26 14.60 -2.45
N ASP A 124 7.19 14.91 -1.56
CA ASP A 124 6.87 15.10 -0.13
C ASP A 124 5.96 16.30 0.07
N TRP A 125 6.21 17.39 -0.66
CA TRP A 125 5.34 18.57 -0.66
C TRP A 125 3.94 18.27 -1.21
N LEU A 126 3.86 17.53 -2.32
CA LEU A 126 2.58 17.18 -2.94
C LEU A 126 1.71 16.28 -2.04
N ASN A 127 2.35 15.51 -1.15
CA ASN A 127 1.70 14.54 -0.28
C ASN A 127 1.49 15.04 1.16
N ASP A 128 1.79 16.30 1.46
CA ASP A 128 1.59 16.92 2.79
C ASP A 128 0.11 17.21 3.12
#